data_AF-A0A396RU49-F1
#
_entry.id   AF-A0A396RU49-F1
#
_cell.length_a   1.000
_cell.length_b   1.000
_cell.length_c   1.000
_cell.angle_alpha   90.00
_cell.angle_beta   90.00
_cell.angle_gamma   90.00
#
_symmetry.space_group_name_H-M   'P 1'
#
loop_
_entity.id
_entity.type
_entity.pdbx_description
1 polymer ?
#
loop_
_entity_poly.entity_id
_entity_poly.type
_entity_poly.pdbx_seq_one_letter_code
_entity_poly.pdbx_strand_id
1 'polypeptide(L)'
;MRPKARRTTGYRTVQMHDLAAAGRLFREAGFVASEDDPISAVAGFNPAGRPVRVEAMWDGGWRATLWLRKDGGHTLRMAIRLVSEPRR
;
A
#
# COMPACT_ATOMS: atom_id res chain seq x y z
N MET A 1 38.57 -14.21 10.41
CA MET A 1 37.37 -14.59 9.64
C MET A 1 36.38 -13.42 9.72
N ARG A 2 36.23 -12.60 8.68
CA ARG A 2 35.30 -11.44 8.73
C ARG A 2 33.87 -11.93 8.51
N PRO A 3 32.87 -11.54 9.31
CA PRO A 3 31.49 -11.91 9.07
C PRO A 3 31.06 -11.33 7.71
N LYS A 4 30.72 -12.23 6.79
CA LYS A 4 30.22 -11.89 5.45
C LYS A 4 28.86 -11.23 5.65
N ALA A 5 28.77 -9.92 5.41
CA ALA A 5 27.51 -9.20 5.45
C ALA A 5 26.51 -9.89 4.52
N ARG A 6 25.50 -10.56 5.10
CA ARG A 6 24.43 -11.22 4.34
C ARG A 6 23.50 -10.11 3.83
N ARG A 7 23.82 -9.59 2.64
CA ARG A 7 23.02 -8.59 1.94
C ARG A 7 21.68 -9.25 1.58
N THR A 8 20.65 -9.05 2.39
CA THR A 8 19.26 -9.47 2.14
C THR A 8 18.69 -8.62 1.00
N THR A 9 19.19 -8.90 -0.20
CA THR A 9 18.86 -8.19 -1.43
C THR A 9 17.64 -8.89 -2.00
N GLY A 10 16.47 -8.28 -1.89
CA GLY A 10 15.29 -8.87 -2.53
C GLY A 10 13.97 -8.24 -2.15
N TYR A 11 13.92 -7.51 -1.03
CA TYR A 11 12.82 -6.56 -0.83
C TYR A 11 13.14 -5.26 -1.56
N ARG A 12 12.20 -4.79 -2.37
CA ARG A 12 12.31 -3.50 -3.06
C ARG A 12 11.02 -2.73 -2.96
N THR A 13 11.12 -1.41 -2.88
CA THR A 13 9.99 -0.49 -2.89
C THR A 13 10.02 0.30 -4.19
N VAL A 14 8.89 0.39 -4.88
CA VAL A 14 8.79 1.11 -6.17
C VAL A 14 7.52 1.96 -6.22
N GLN A 15 7.61 3.10 -6.89
CA GLN A 15 6.43 3.87 -7.28
C GLN A 15 5.62 3.04 -8.28
N MET A 16 4.31 2.94 -8.05
CA MET A 16 3.41 2.31 -9.00
C MET A 16 2.99 3.34 -10.06
N HIS A 17 3.22 3.01 -11.32
CA HIS A 17 2.73 3.79 -12.45
C HIS A 17 1.30 3.42 -12.84
N ASP A 18 0.93 2.14 -12.68
CA ASP A 18 -0.45 1.68 -12.82
C ASP A 18 -1.19 1.82 -11.48
N LEU A 19 -1.89 2.93 -11.33
CA LEU A 19 -2.66 3.24 -10.13
C LEU A 19 -3.97 2.43 -10.04
N ALA A 20 -4.52 2.00 -11.18
CA ALA A 20 -5.67 1.11 -11.21
C ALA A 20 -5.32 -0.27 -10.63
N ALA A 21 -4.11 -0.77 -10.89
CA ALA A 21 -3.61 -1.99 -10.24
C ALA A 21 -3.48 -1.82 -8.72
N ALA A 22 -3.04 -0.66 -8.23
CA ALA A 22 -3.00 -0.39 -6.80
C ALA A 22 -4.42 -0.39 -6.21
N GLY A 23 -5.36 0.31 -6.84
CA GLY A 23 -6.77 0.35 -6.45
C GLY A 23 -7.40 -1.05 -6.37
N ARG A 24 -7.16 -1.91 -7.36
CA ARG A 24 -7.64 -3.31 -7.36
C ARG A 24 -7.17 -4.10 -6.14
N LEU A 25 -5.90 -3.99 -5.73
CA LEU A 25 -5.38 -4.69 -4.56
C LEU A 25 -6.10 -4.29 -3.26
N PHE A 26 -6.47 -3.01 -3.12
CA PHE A 26 -7.27 -2.55 -2.00
C PHE A 26 -8.71 -3.07 -2.07
N ARG A 27 -9.35 -3.04 -3.25
CA ARG A 27 -10.71 -3.58 -3.45
C ARG A 27 -10.79 -5.09 -3.15
N GLU A 28 -9.79 -5.86 -3.58
CA GLU A 28 -9.67 -7.29 -3.27
C GLU A 28 -9.51 -7.56 -1.76
N ALA A 29 -8.87 -6.63 -1.05
CA ALA A 29 -8.78 -6.63 0.41
C ALA A 29 -10.06 -6.10 1.10
N GLY A 30 -11.15 -5.90 0.36
CA GLY A 30 -12.42 -5.39 0.89
C GLY A 30 -12.41 -3.90 1.24
N PHE A 31 -11.41 -3.14 0.77
CA PHE A 31 -11.31 -1.71 1.01
C PHE A 31 -11.66 -0.89 -0.22
N VAL A 32 -12.65 0.00 -0.07
CA VAL A 32 -13.05 0.97 -1.09
C VAL A 32 -12.99 2.37 -0.46
N ALA A 33 -11.96 3.14 -0.80
CA ALA A 33 -11.81 4.52 -0.34
C ALA A 33 -12.73 5.49 -1.10
N SER A 34 -12.83 5.28 -2.42
CA SER A 34 -13.66 6.01 -3.38
C SER A 34 -13.96 5.11 -4.59
N GLU A 35 -14.85 5.56 -5.47
CA GLU A 35 -15.04 4.92 -6.78
C GLU A 35 -13.77 5.06 -7.65
N ASP A 36 -13.06 6.18 -7.49
CA ASP A 36 -11.83 6.49 -8.21
C ASP A 36 -10.61 5.68 -7.73
N ASP A 37 -9.62 5.56 -8.61
CA ASP A 37 -8.31 4.99 -8.30
C ASP A 37 -7.43 5.96 -7.48
N PRO A 38 -6.42 5.46 -6.75
CA PRO A 38 -5.47 6.31 -6.04
C PRO A 38 -4.81 7.34 -6.96
N ILE A 39 -4.49 8.52 -6.44
CA ILE A 39 -3.68 9.54 -7.13
C ILE A 39 -2.17 9.25 -7.03
N SER A 40 -1.76 8.41 -6.07
CA SER A 40 -0.40 7.91 -5.97
C SER A 40 -0.38 6.59 -5.21
N ALA A 41 0.57 5.72 -5.57
CA ALA A 41 0.79 4.49 -4.85
C ALA A 41 2.27 4.05 -4.89
N VAL A 42 2.72 3.45 -3.80
CA VAL A 42 4.04 2.86 -3.63
C VAL A 42 3.86 1.42 -3.17
N ALA A 43 4.53 0.48 -3.84
CA ALA A 43 4.46 -0.92 -3.47
C ALA A 43 5.83 -1.49 -3.09
N GLY A 44 5.85 -2.22 -1.98
CA GLY A 44 6.94 -3.09 -1.57
C GLY A 44 6.74 -4.48 -2.15
N PHE A 45 7.80 -5.04 -2.73
CA PHE A 45 7.81 -6.36 -3.34
C PHE A 45 8.81 -7.27 -2.62
N ASN A 46 8.49 -8.55 -2.56
CA ASN A 46 9.41 -9.58 -2.10
C ASN A 46 10.36 -10.04 -3.24
N PRO A 47 11.34 -10.92 -2.96
CA PRO A 47 12.29 -11.39 -3.99
C PRO A 47 11.63 -12.13 -5.16
N ALA A 48 10.45 -12.70 -4.95
CA ALA A 48 9.66 -13.37 -5.99
C ALA A 48 8.80 -12.40 -6.82
N GLY A 49 8.96 -11.09 -6.61
CA GLY A 49 8.22 -10.06 -7.33
C GLY A 49 6.76 -9.93 -6.91
N ARG A 50 6.34 -10.52 -5.78
CA ARG A 50 4.97 -10.35 -5.27
C ARG A 50 4.87 -9.12 -4.36
N PRO A 51 3.78 -8.34 -4.45
CA PRO A 51 3.56 -7.24 -3.53
C PRO A 51 3.39 -7.79 -2.10
N VAL A 52 4.04 -7.14 -1.14
CA VAL A 52 3.94 -7.42 0.30
C VAL A 52 3.40 -6.24 1.08
N ARG A 53 3.47 -5.04 0.47
CA ARG A 53 2.95 -3.80 1.03
C ARG A 53 2.52 -2.90 -0.11
N VAL A 54 1.39 -2.23 0.03
CA VAL A 54 0.96 -1.16 -0.88
C VAL A 54 0.55 0.03 -0.02
N GLU A 55 1.14 1.19 -0.26
CA GLU A 55 0.74 2.46 0.33
C GLU A 55 0.13 3.31 -0.78
N ALA A 56 -1.10 3.77 -0.58
CA ALA A 56 -1.84 4.54 -1.58
C ALA A 56 -2.46 5.78 -0.95
N MET A 57 -2.59 6.82 -1.78
CA MET A 57 -3.22 8.08 -1.43
C MET A 57 -4.29 8.40 -2.46
N TRP A 58 -5.44 8.86 -1.99
CA TRP A 58 -6.56 9.32 -2.79
C TRP A 58 -6.72 10.83 -2.65
N ASP A 59 -7.57 11.39 -3.50
CA ASP A 59 -7.96 12.79 -3.39
C ASP A 59 -8.59 13.09 -2.01
N GLY A 60 -8.54 14.36 -1.56
CA GLY A 60 -9.03 14.76 -0.23
C GLY A 60 -8.09 14.39 0.93
N GLY A 61 -6.93 13.80 0.65
CA GLY A 61 -5.89 13.51 1.64
C GLY A 61 -6.01 12.16 2.34
N TRP A 62 -6.89 11.28 1.85
CA TRP A 62 -7.07 9.93 2.36
C TRP A 62 -5.85 9.06 2.03
N ARG A 63 -5.38 8.28 3.00
CA ARG A 63 -4.24 7.37 2.82
C ARG A 63 -4.53 6.01 3.41
N ALA A 64 -4.11 4.96 2.72
CA ALA A 64 -4.17 3.60 3.23
C ALA A 64 -2.87 2.85 2.96
N THR A 65 -2.52 1.96 3.88
CA THR A 65 -1.44 0.99 3.73
C THR A 65 -2.01 -0.41 3.88
N LEU A 66 -1.89 -1.20 2.83
CA LEU A 66 -2.21 -2.62 2.81
C LEU A 66 -0.93 -3.43 2.99
N TRP A 67 -0.93 -4.38 3.91
CA TRP A 67 0.11 -5.38 4.10
C TRP A 67 -0.42 -6.75 3.71
N LEU A 68 0.28 -7.42 2.80
CA LEU A 68 -0.11 -8.72 2.27
C LEU A 68 0.77 -9.81 2.90
N ARG A 69 0.13 -10.79 3.54
CA ARG A 69 0.81 -11.92 4.19
C ARG A 69 0.91 -13.10 3.21
N LYS A 70 1.83 -14.01 3.49
CA LYS A 70 2.08 -15.19 2.64
C LYS A 70 0.94 -16.21 2.65
N ASP A 71 0.16 -16.22 3.72
CA ASP A 71 -1.01 -17.08 3.91
C ASP A 71 -2.29 -16.55 3.22
N GLY A 72 -2.19 -15.44 2.48
CA GLY A 72 -3.33 -14.78 1.85
C GLY A 72 -4.09 -13.82 2.77
N GLY A 73 -3.75 -13.78 4.06
CA GLY A 73 -4.25 -12.76 4.98
C GLY A 73 -3.71 -11.38 4.64
N HIS A 74 -4.40 -10.35 5.10
CA HIS A 74 -3.93 -8.97 4.94
C HIS A 74 -4.19 -8.14 6.19
N THR A 75 -3.49 -7.01 6.29
CA THR A 75 -3.72 -6.00 7.32
C THR A 75 -3.84 -4.65 6.64
N LEU A 76 -4.94 -3.96 6.91
CA LEU A 76 -5.21 -2.63 6.38
C LEU A 76 -5.01 -1.60 7.50
N ARG A 77 -4.25 -0.55 7.21
CA ARG A 77 -4.16 0.65 8.05
C ARG A 77 -4.60 1.84 7.24
N MET A 78 -5.46 2.68 7.81
CA MET A 78 -5.96 3.87 7.14
C MET A 78 -5.74 5.13 7.98
N ALA A 79 -5.49 6.23 7.29
CA ALA A 79 -5.51 7.58 7.83
C ALA A 79 -6.56 8.36 7.05
N ILE A 80 -7.64 8.70 7.75
CA ILE A 80 -8.81 9.38 7.21
C ILE A 80 -8.74 10.84 7.63
N ARG A 81 -8.92 11.76 6.69
CA ARG A 81 -9.19 13.15 7.04
C ARG A 81 -10.65 13.27 7.47
N LEU A 82 -10.88 13.40 8.78
CA LEU A 82 -12.18 13.81 9.28
C LEU A 82 -12.32 15.31 9.05
N VAL A 83 -13.12 15.72 8.07
CA VAL A 83 -13.50 17.13 7.91
C VAL A 83 -14.60 17.38 8.95
N SER A 84 -14.23 17.80 10.16
CA SER A 84 -15.19 18.44 11.04
C SER A 84 -15.40 19.85 10.50
N GLU A 85 -16.56 20.14 9.91
CA GLU A 85 -16.99 21.53 9.84
C GLU A 85 -16.94 22.08 11.28
N PRO A 86 -16.36 23.28 11.52
CA PRO A 86 -16.53 23.90 12.82
C PRO A 86 -18.04 24.05 13.03
N ARG A 87 -18.58 23.44 14.09
CA ARG A 87 -19.95 23.74 14.55
C ARG A 87 -20.04 25.26 14.66
N ARG A 88 -20.83 25.88 13.77
CA ARG A 88 -21.25 27.26 13.93
C ARG A 88 -22.15 27.39 15.15
#